data_AF-A0A975CKU5-F1
#
_entry.id   AF-A0A975CKU5-F1
#
_cell.length_a   1.000
_cell.length_b   1.000
_cell.length_c   1.000
_cell.angle_alpha   90.00
_cell.angle_beta   90.00
_cell.angle_gamma   90.00
#
_symmetry.space_group_name_H-M   'P 1'
#
loop_
_entity.id
_entity.type
_entity.pdbx_description
1 polymer ?
#
loop_
_entity_poly.entity_id
_entity_poly.type
_entity_poly.pdbx_seq_one_letter_code
_entity_poly.pdbx_strand_id
1 'polypeptide(L)'
;MGAFRYTSVHQYLDEVLGQIQNPTDSQIKKAKQAYWKIYYGYYRKQKRKTRKEFTLGFYPDQLEQIHQKRENLSVSEFLYNCVFLILKNDAISFANNYQLDELYQKVMELITLVEELLEEHTYQKIEEILLRLETIEEQFTTLQEGKL
;
A
#
# COMPACT_ATOMS: atom_id res chain seq x y z
N MET A 1 -0.81 28.69 -1.23
CA MET A 1 -1.69 28.00 -2.21
C MET A 1 -2.29 29.05 -3.13
N GLY A 2 -2.21 28.92 -4.44
CA GLY A 2 -2.86 29.88 -5.35
C GLY A 2 -4.19 29.33 -5.82
N ALA A 3 -5.31 29.90 -5.35
CA ALA A 3 -6.62 29.65 -5.94
C ALA A 3 -6.59 30.00 -7.43
N PHE A 4 -7.35 29.29 -8.26
CA PHE A 4 -7.56 29.72 -9.63
C PHE A 4 -8.20 31.12 -9.62
N ARG A 5 -7.64 32.06 -10.39
CA ARG A 5 -7.99 33.50 -10.31
C ARG A 5 -9.46 33.79 -10.63
N TYR A 6 -10.13 32.89 -11.36
CA TYR A 6 -11.51 33.07 -11.82
C TYR A 6 -12.39 31.96 -11.25
N THR A 7 -13.58 32.31 -10.74
CA THR A 7 -14.57 31.32 -10.29
C THR A 7 -15.38 30.73 -11.45
N SER A 8 -15.52 31.47 -12.55
CA SER A 8 -16.25 31.01 -13.74
C SER A 8 -15.72 31.65 -15.03
N VAL A 9 -16.12 31.07 -16.17
CA VAL A 9 -15.87 31.64 -17.51
C VAL A 9 -16.46 33.04 -17.61
N HIS A 10 -17.63 33.27 -17.02
CA HIS A 10 -18.33 34.55 -17.08
C HIS A 10 -17.56 35.66 -16.38
N GLN A 11 -17.02 35.39 -15.17
CA GLN A 11 -16.16 36.36 -14.47
C GLN A 11 -14.93 36.76 -15.30
N TYR A 12 -14.32 35.80 -16.01
CA TYR A 12 -13.20 36.08 -16.89
C TYR A 12 -13.61 36.94 -18.10
N LEU A 13 -14.77 36.67 -18.68
CA LEU A 13 -15.30 37.45 -19.80
C LEU A 13 -15.68 38.86 -19.35
N ASP A 14 -16.26 39.02 -18.17
CA ASP A 14 -16.61 40.33 -17.60
C ASP A 14 -15.36 41.18 -17.33
N GLU A 15 -14.25 40.56 -16.87
CA GLU A 15 -12.99 41.26 -16.62
C GLU A 15 -12.24 41.62 -17.93
N VAL A 16 -12.24 40.73 -18.92
CA VAL A 16 -11.48 40.91 -20.18
C VAL A 16 -12.25 41.71 -21.23
N LEU A 17 -13.58 41.58 -21.26
CA LEU A 17 -14.45 42.24 -22.25
C LEU A 17 -15.27 43.39 -21.65
N GLY A 18 -15.26 43.59 -20.33
CA GLY A 18 -16.02 44.67 -19.67
C GLY A 18 -15.60 46.08 -20.07
N GLN A 19 -14.42 46.25 -20.67
CA GLN A 19 -13.94 47.52 -21.22
C GLN A 19 -14.34 47.75 -22.69
N ILE A 20 -14.94 46.76 -23.36
CA ILE A 20 -15.33 46.84 -24.77
C ILE A 20 -16.84 47.05 -24.85
N GLN A 21 -17.28 48.19 -25.41
CA GLN A 21 -18.69 48.38 -25.77
C GLN A 21 -19.04 47.47 -26.95
N ASN A 22 -20.01 46.56 -26.75
CA ASN A 22 -20.51 45.58 -27.73
C ASN A 22 -19.40 44.68 -28.35
N PRO A 23 -18.83 43.76 -27.56
CA PRO A 23 -17.84 42.81 -28.07
C PRO A 23 -18.44 41.94 -29.18
N THR A 24 -17.68 41.73 -30.25
CA THR A 24 -18.10 40.88 -31.37
C THR A 24 -18.05 39.41 -30.97
N ASP A 25 -18.89 38.55 -31.54
CA ASP A 25 -18.89 37.10 -31.30
C ASP A 25 -17.51 36.44 -31.47
N SER A 26 -16.72 36.93 -32.43
CA SER A 26 -15.34 36.49 -32.65
C SER A 26 -14.43 36.77 -31.44
N GLN A 27 -14.59 37.94 -30.79
CA GLN A 27 -13.84 38.33 -29.61
C GLN A 27 -14.26 37.51 -28.39
N ILE A 28 -15.56 37.27 -28.21
CA ILE A 28 -16.10 36.40 -27.15
C ILE A 28 -15.57 34.98 -27.31
N LYS A 29 -15.57 34.43 -28.53
CA LYS A 29 -15.06 33.09 -28.81
C LYS A 29 -13.57 32.96 -28.51
N LYS A 30 -12.75 33.95 -28.92
CA LYS A 30 -11.32 34.01 -28.60
C LYS A 30 -11.07 34.10 -27.10
N ALA A 31 -11.82 34.94 -26.38
CA ALA A 31 -11.70 35.07 -24.94
C ALA A 31 -12.08 33.77 -24.21
N LYS A 32 -13.17 33.10 -24.60
CA LYS A 32 -13.53 31.78 -24.05
C LYS A 32 -12.45 30.73 -24.30
N GLN A 33 -11.86 30.70 -25.49
CA GLN A 33 -10.75 29.77 -25.78
C GLN A 33 -9.52 30.07 -24.90
N ALA A 34 -9.19 31.34 -24.70
CA ALA A 34 -8.11 31.75 -23.80
C ALA A 34 -8.38 31.30 -22.35
N TYR A 35 -9.61 31.50 -21.84
CA TYR A 35 -10.02 31.02 -20.53
C TYR A 35 -9.78 29.51 -20.37
N TRP A 36 -10.30 28.69 -21.30
CA TRP A 36 -10.19 27.24 -21.21
C TRP A 36 -8.74 26.78 -21.24
N LYS A 37 -7.87 27.43 -22.02
CA LYS A 37 -6.43 27.14 -22.03
C LYS A 37 -5.78 27.35 -20.66
N ILE A 38 -6.11 28.46 -19.98
CA ILE A 38 -5.59 28.78 -18.64
C ILE A 38 -6.18 27.81 -17.61
N TYR A 39 -7.48 27.53 -17.66
CA TYR A 39 -8.17 26.59 -16.78
C TYR A 39 -7.60 25.17 -16.89
N TYR A 40 -7.46 24.62 -18.10
CA TYR A 40 -6.87 23.30 -18.30
C TYR A 40 -5.42 23.23 -17.83
N GLY A 41 -4.64 24.30 -18.02
CA GLY A 41 -3.29 24.42 -17.48
C GLY A 41 -3.27 24.32 -15.96
N TYR A 42 -4.15 25.07 -15.28
CA TYR A 42 -4.31 25.00 -13.83
C TYR A 42 -4.77 23.61 -13.36
N TYR A 43 -5.80 23.05 -13.99
CA TYR A 43 -6.34 21.73 -13.67
C TYR A 43 -5.27 20.63 -13.79
N ARG A 44 -4.48 20.63 -14.88
CA ARG A 44 -3.37 19.67 -15.05
C ARG A 44 -2.25 19.87 -14.03
N LYS A 45 -1.98 21.10 -13.58
CA LYS A 45 -1.03 21.38 -12.50
C LYS A 45 -1.54 20.87 -11.15
N GLN A 46 -2.82 21.10 -10.84
CA GLN A 46 -3.49 20.56 -9.65
C GLN A 46 -3.47 19.03 -9.65
N LYS A 47 -3.87 18.40 -10.76
CA LYS A 47 -3.90 16.94 -10.91
C LYS A 47 -2.51 16.29 -10.70
N ARG A 48 -1.44 16.91 -11.19
CA ARG A 48 -0.05 16.43 -10.95
C ARG A 48 0.42 16.61 -9.50
N LYS A 49 -0.18 17.54 -8.76
CA LYS A 49 0.12 17.71 -7.33
C LYS A 49 -0.60 16.67 -6.47
N THR A 50 -1.84 16.35 -6.82
CA THR A 50 -2.70 15.42 -6.06
C THR A 50 -2.47 13.96 -6.44
N ARG A 51 -2.25 13.64 -7.72
CA ARG A 51 -1.87 12.30 -8.17
C ARG A 51 -0.36 12.23 -8.28
N LYS A 52 0.27 11.58 -7.31
CA LYS A 52 1.69 11.22 -7.39
C LYS A 52 1.80 9.98 -8.27
N GLU A 53 2.53 10.11 -9.35
CA GLU A 53 2.88 8.99 -10.23
C GLU A 53 4.33 8.63 -9.93
N PHE A 54 4.61 7.33 -9.83
CA PHE A 54 5.94 6.79 -9.62
C PHE A 54 6.31 5.96 -10.83
N THR A 55 7.50 6.19 -11.38
CA THR A 55 8.04 5.38 -12.46
C THR A 55 8.93 4.30 -11.85
N LEU A 56 8.62 3.04 -12.15
CA LEU A 56 9.40 1.88 -11.73
C LEU A 56 10.11 1.30 -12.95
N GLY A 57 11.41 1.03 -12.82
CA GLY A 57 12.18 0.29 -13.81
C GLY A 57 12.34 -1.15 -13.36
N PHE A 58 12.20 -2.10 -14.28
CA PHE A 58 12.37 -3.53 -14.04
C PHE A 58 13.42 -4.08 -14.99
N TYR A 59 14.25 -4.99 -14.50
CA TYR A 59 15.09 -5.81 -15.35
C TYR A 59 14.24 -6.84 -16.13
N PRO A 60 14.74 -7.39 -17.25
CA PRO A 60 13.96 -8.30 -18.09
C PRO A 60 13.41 -9.53 -17.35
N ASP A 61 14.22 -10.12 -16.48
CA ASP A 61 13.88 -11.26 -15.62
C ASP A 61 12.77 -10.92 -14.60
N GLN A 62 12.82 -9.74 -14.00
CA GLN A 62 11.78 -9.25 -13.09
C GLN A 62 10.47 -8.99 -13.83
N LEU A 63 10.55 -8.46 -15.05
CA LEU A 63 9.38 -8.22 -15.89
C LEU A 63 8.69 -9.54 -16.26
N GLU A 64 9.48 -10.58 -16.57
CA GLU A 64 8.96 -11.91 -16.85
C GLU A 64 8.24 -12.51 -15.63
N GLN A 65 8.81 -12.37 -14.43
CA GLN A 65 8.16 -12.79 -13.19
C GLN A 65 6.84 -12.04 -12.95
N ILE A 66 6.79 -10.73 -13.22
CA ILE A 66 5.55 -9.95 -13.14
C ILE A 66 4.52 -10.48 -14.14
N HIS A 67 4.94 -10.78 -15.37
CA HIS A 67 4.05 -11.33 -16.40
C HIS A 67 3.49 -12.70 -16.04
N GLN A 68 4.25 -13.54 -15.34
CA GLN A 68 3.78 -14.83 -14.83
C GLN A 68 2.78 -14.67 -13.68
N LYS A 69 3.00 -13.70 -12.78
CA LYS A 69 2.18 -13.52 -11.56
C LYS A 69 0.96 -12.62 -11.74
N ARG A 70 0.89 -11.80 -12.79
CA ARG A 70 -0.22 -10.85 -12.99
C ARG A 70 -1.53 -11.48 -13.43
N GLU A 71 -1.51 -12.75 -13.84
CA GLU A 71 -2.66 -13.44 -14.42
C GLU A 71 -3.33 -12.60 -15.54
N ASN A 72 -4.59 -12.21 -15.35
CA ASN A 72 -5.41 -11.46 -16.30
C ASN A 72 -5.31 -9.93 -16.13
N LEU A 73 -4.54 -9.43 -15.16
CA LEU A 73 -4.42 -8.00 -14.88
C LEU A 73 -3.42 -7.29 -15.79
N SER A 74 -3.62 -5.99 -16.00
CA SER A 74 -2.55 -5.14 -16.54
C SER A 74 -1.38 -5.06 -15.53
N VAL A 75 -0.16 -4.83 -16.03
CA VAL A 75 1.03 -4.66 -15.15
C VAL A 75 0.81 -3.55 -14.12
N SER A 76 0.17 -2.45 -14.53
CA SER A 76 -0.17 -1.34 -13.63
C SER A 76 -1.16 -1.73 -12.53
N GLU A 77 -2.22 -2.46 -12.86
CA GLU A 77 -3.22 -2.88 -11.87
C GLU A 77 -2.62 -3.91 -10.91
N PHE A 78 -1.83 -4.85 -11.43
CA PHE A 78 -1.13 -5.82 -10.62
C PHE A 78 -0.20 -5.15 -9.61
N LEU A 79 0.67 -4.23 -10.05
CA LEU A 79 1.57 -3.49 -9.16
C LEU A 79 0.82 -2.65 -8.13
N TYR A 80 -0.27 -2.00 -8.53
CA TYR A 80 -1.12 -1.25 -7.60
C TYR A 80 -1.71 -2.16 -6.52
N ASN A 81 -2.22 -3.33 -6.91
CA ASN A 81 -2.78 -4.30 -5.99
C ASN A 81 -1.71 -4.85 -5.04
N CYS A 82 -0.49 -5.15 -5.51
CA CYS A 82 0.61 -5.58 -4.66
C CYS A 82 0.95 -4.52 -3.60
N VAL A 83 1.13 -3.26 -4.02
CA VAL A 83 1.41 -2.16 -3.09
C VAL A 83 0.25 -1.96 -2.11
N PHE A 84 -0.98 -2.01 -2.59
CA PHE A 84 -2.17 -1.86 -1.75
C PHE A 84 -2.31 -2.99 -0.72
N LEU A 85 -2.06 -4.24 -1.11
CA LEU A 85 -2.08 -5.39 -0.21
C LEU A 85 -1.03 -5.24 0.89
N ILE A 86 0.19 -4.84 0.53
CA ILE A 86 1.28 -4.61 1.49
C ILE A 86 0.92 -3.48 2.46
N LEU A 87 0.40 -2.35 1.96
CA LEU A 87 0.00 -1.22 2.79
C LEU A 87 -1.23 -1.49 3.66
N LYS A 88 -2.15 -2.35 3.20
CA LYS A 88 -3.38 -2.67 3.93
C LYS A 88 -3.14 -3.71 5.04
N ASN A 89 -2.24 -4.65 4.79
CA ASN A 89 -1.98 -5.72 5.74
C ASN A 89 -0.97 -5.32 6.83
N ASP A 90 -0.43 -4.08 6.81
CA ASP A 90 0.75 -3.67 7.61
C ASP A 90 1.91 -4.69 7.53
N ALA A 91 1.87 -5.58 6.53
CA ALA A 91 2.72 -6.76 6.42
C ALA A 91 3.94 -6.43 5.56
N ILE A 92 4.58 -5.29 5.87
CA ILE A 92 6.05 -5.24 5.79
C ILE A 92 6.59 -5.72 7.15
N SER A 93 6.00 -6.78 7.69
CA SER A 93 6.78 -7.72 8.47
C SER A 93 7.63 -8.42 7.43
N PHE A 94 8.86 -7.93 7.21
CA PHE A 94 9.92 -8.88 6.93
C PHE A 94 9.87 -9.82 8.12
N ALA A 95 9.05 -10.89 8.04
CA ALA A 95 8.97 -11.90 9.07
C ALA A 95 10.43 -12.27 9.30
N ASN A 96 10.96 -11.77 10.41
CA ASN A 96 12.38 -11.75 10.62
C ASN A 96 12.70 -13.24 10.63
N ASN A 97 13.51 -13.75 9.68
CA ASN A 97 13.70 -15.21 9.57
C ASN A 97 14.04 -15.82 10.95
N TYR A 98 14.66 -15.02 11.81
CA TYR A 98 14.80 -15.22 13.25
C TYR A 98 13.53 -15.65 14.02
N GLN A 99 12.40 -14.95 13.88
CA GLN A 99 11.13 -15.31 14.52
C GLN A 99 10.56 -16.64 14.00
N LEU A 100 10.74 -16.93 12.71
CA LEU A 100 10.35 -18.22 12.13
C LEU A 100 11.27 -19.36 12.61
N ASP A 101 12.58 -19.09 12.71
CA ASP A 101 13.57 -20.04 13.23
C ASP A 101 13.32 -20.31 14.73
N GLU A 102 12.98 -19.28 15.50
CA GLU A 102 12.61 -19.38 16.92
C GLU A 102 11.33 -20.20 17.10
N LEU A 103 10.32 -19.96 16.26
CA LEU A 103 9.09 -20.74 16.26
C LEU A 103 9.34 -22.21 15.90
N TYR A 104 10.21 -22.47 14.92
CA TYR A 104 10.59 -23.83 14.53
C TYR A 104 11.33 -24.56 15.67
N GLN A 105 12.26 -23.87 16.35
CA GLN A 105 12.95 -24.42 17.52
C GLN A 105 11.96 -24.77 18.64
N LYS A 106 10.97 -23.91 18.90
CA LYS A 106 9.94 -24.14 19.92
C LYS A 106 9.02 -25.30 19.58
N VAL A 107 8.65 -25.48 18.31
CA VAL A 107 7.90 -26.66 17.86
C VAL A 107 8.72 -27.94 18.04
N MET A 108 10.01 -27.92 17.73
CA MET A 108 10.88 -29.09 17.96
C MET A 108 11.00 -29.42 19.45
N GLU A 109 11.15 -28.41 20.31
CA GLU A 109 11.16 -28.58 21.77
C GLU A 109 9.86 -29.22 22.28
N LEU A 110 8.69 -28.82 21.75
CA LEU A 110 7.40 -29.46 22.06
C LEU A 110 7.36 -30.94 21.63
N ILE A 111 7.84 -31.25 20.42
CA ILE A 111 7.85 -32.63 19.91
C ILE A 111 8.68 -33.52 20.85
N THR A 112 9.89 -33.08 21.21
CA THR A 112 10.77 -33.82 22.12
C THR A 112 10.13 -34.01 23.50
N LEU A 113 9.51 -32.98 24.06
CA LEU A 113 8.82 -33.09 25.36
C LEU A 113 7.63 -34.05 25.32
N VAL A 114 6.86 -34.06 24.23
CA VAL A 114 5.75 -35.01 24.05
C VAL A 114 6.27 -36.44 23.90
N GLU A 115 7.36 -36.65 23.15
CA GLU A 115 8.03 -37.94 23.03
C GLU A 115 8.54 -38.44 24.40
N GLU A 116 9.19 -37.58 25.19
CA GLU A 116 9.64 -37.89 26.55
C GLU A 116 8.45 -38.25 27.46
N LEU A 117 7.31 -37.57 27.35
CA LEU A 117 6.12 -37.85 28.14
C LEU A 117 5.50 -39.22 27.79
N LEU A 118 5.57 -39.61 26.52
CA LEU A 118 5.09 -40.91 26.05
C LEU A 118 5.98 -42.08 26.51
N GLU A 119 7.27 -41.85 26.68
CA GLU A 119 8.25 -42.85 27.11
C GLU A 119 8.42 -42.94 28.63
N GLU A 120 8.02 -41.92 29.38
CA GLU A 120 8.28 -41.82 30.82
C GLU A 120 7.15 -42.40 31.68
N HIS A 121 7.51 -43.07 32.77
CA HIS A 121 6.56 -43.75 33.67
C HIS A 121 6.62 -43.24 35.11
N THR A 122 7.46 -42.23 35.37
CA THR A 122 7.62 -41.65 36.70
C THR A 122 6.85 -40.34 36.82
N TYR A 123 5.97 -40.29 37.84
CA TYR A 123 5.06 -39.17 38.06
C TYR A 123 5.78 -37.81 38.19
N GLN A 124 6.95 -37.79 38.84
CA GLN A 124 7.75 -36.57 39.02
C GLN A 124 8.28 -35.98 37.71
N LYS A 125 8.69 -36.83 36.76
CA LYS A 125 9.17 -36.36 35.46
C LYS A 125 8.03 -35.93 34.54
N ILE A 126 6.88 -36.62 34.62
CA ILE A 126 5.67 -36.20 33.91
C ILE A 126 5.25 -34.79 34.35
N GLU A 127 5.29 -34.51 35.66
CA GLU A 127 4.98 -33.19 36.21
C GLU A 127 5.99 -32.12 35.73
N GLU A 128 7.29 -32.44 35.67
CA GLU A 128 8.31 -31.53 35.13
C GLU A 128 8.09 -31.22 33.64
N ILE A 129 7.76 -32.23 32.83
CA ILE A 129 7.51 -32.07 31.40
C ILE A 129 6.25 -31.23 31.17
N LEU A 130 5.18 -31.45 31.93
CA LEU A 130 3.95 -30.65 31.84
C LEU A 130 4.18 -29.16 32.14
N LEU A 131 4.98 -28.85 33.17
CA LEU A 131 5.35 -27.46 33.49
C LEU A 131 6.16 -26.79 32.35
N ARG A 132 7.03 -27.55 31.69
CA ARG A 132 7.77 -27.03 30.52
C ARG A 132 6.86 -26.80 29.32
N LEU A 133 5.88 -27.69 29.08
CA LEU A 133 4.87 -27.52 28.04
C LEU A 133 4.05 -26.24 28.26
N GLU A 134 3.61 -26.00 29.49
CA GLU A 134 2.87 -24.79 29.88
C GLU A 134 3.71 -23.51 29.65
N THR A 135 5.00 -23.55 30.00
CA THR A 135 5.93 -22.43 29.76
C THR A 135 6.09 -22.15 28.26
N ILE A 136 6.16 -23.19 27.42
CA ILE A 136 6.26 -23.03 25.97
C ILE A 136 4.93 -22.52 25.38
N GLU A 137 3.79 -22.95 25.91
CA GLU A 137 2.47 -22.45 25.50
C GLU A 137 2.32 -20.95 25.78
N GLU A 138 2.77 -20.46 26.95
CA GLU A 138 2.82 -19.03 27.26
C GLU A 138 3.74 -18.26 26.28
N GLN A 139 4.88 -18.84 25.91
CA GLN A 139 5.80 -18.27 24.93
C GLN A 139 5.17 -18.20 23.52
N PHE A 140 4.41 -19.22 23.11
CA PHE A 140 3.67 -19.18 21.83
C PHE A 140 2.57 -18.12 21.84
N THR A 141 1.86 -17.98 22.95
CA THR A 141 0.76 -17.01 23.09
C THR A 141 1.30 -15.59 23.01
N THR A 142 2.43 -15.30 23.68
CA THR A 142 3.10 -13.99 23.62
C THR A 142 3.68 -13.69 22.23
N LEU A 143 4.22 -14.69 21.53
CA LEU A 143 4.68 -14.55 20.14
C LEU A 143 3.51 -14.28 19.17
N GLN A 144 2.33 -14.86 19.39
CA GLN A 144 1.13 -14.58 18.60
C GLN A 144 0.52 -13.19 18.89
N GLU A 145 0.48 -12.78 20.15
CA GLU A 145 -0.03 -11.46 20.57
C GLU A 145 0.89 -10.31 20.14
N GLY A 146 2.20 -10.59 19.98
CA GLY A 146 3.21 -9.69 19.43
C GLY A 146 3.08 -9.37 17.93
N LYS A 147 2.01 -9.83 17.27
CA LYS A 147 1.70 -9.70 15.82
C LYS A 147 2.78 -10.26 14.88
N LEU A 148 2.42 -11.36 14.21
CA LEU A 148 2.90 -11.71 12.87
C LEU A 148 2.62 -10.59 11.86
#